data_AF-A0A928NNX5-F1
#
_entry.id   AF-A0A928NNX5-F1
#
_cell.length_a   1.000
_cell.length_b   1.000
_cell.length_c   1.000
_cell.angle_alpha   90.00
_cell.angle_beta   90.00
_cell.angle_gamma   90.00
#
_symmetry.space_group_name_H-M   'P 1'
#
loop_
_entity.id
_entity.type
_entity.pdbx_description
1 polymer ?
#
loop_
_entity_poly.entity_id
_entity_poly.type
_entity_poly.pdbx_seq_one_letter_code
_entity_poly.pdbx_strand_id
1 'polypeptide(L)'
;MENIESIVEKIIIERNKTVDSAIMGEIQKIAVENGIETKIIINEKAVANALERATPKPAREDGWLYCPVCGKDICVDKPNYCSDCGQRIDWSGANG
;
A
#
# COMPACT_ATOMS: atom_id res chain seq x y z
N MET A 1 25.51 -18.09 3.91
CA MET A 1 25.70 -17.31 2.67
C MET A 1 24.34 -17.06 2.09
N GLU A 2 23.96 -15.80 1.86
CA GLU A 2 22.73 -15.51 1.10
C GLU A 2 22.94 -15.94 -0.35
N ASN A 3 21.94 -16.64 -0.91
CA ASN A 3 21.91 -17.00 -2.33
C ASN A 3 21.73 -15.71 -3.15
N ILE A 4 22.46 -15.60 -4.27
CA ILE A 4 22.37 -14.52 -5.25
C ILE A 4 20.91 -14.23 -5.64
N GLU A 5 20.05 -15.24 -5.78
CA GLU A 5 18.62 -15.07 -6.08
C GLU A 5 17.89 -14.25 -5.00
N SER A 6 18.20 -14.49 -3.73
CA SER A 6 17.62 -13.76 -2.60
C SER A 6 18.09 -12.30 -2.56
N ILE A 7 19.34 -12.04 -2.96
CA ILE A 7 19.89 -10.69 -3.06
C ILE A 7 19.22 -9.93 -4.20
N VAL A 8 19.02 -10.59 -5.34
CA VAL A 8 18.33 -10.01 -6.51
C VAL A 8 16.89 -9.65 -6.19
N GLU A 9 16.14 -10.54 -5.51
CA GLU A 9 14.77 -10.25 -5.08
C GLU A 9 14.70 -9.03 -4.15
N LYS A 10 15.59 -8.93 -3.16
CA LYS A 10 15.65 -7.78 -2.25
C LYS A 10 15.91 -6.47 -3.00
N ILE A 11 16.85 -6.46 -3.96
CA ILE A 11 17.17 -5.27 -4.76
C ILE A 11 15.97 -4.82 -5.62
N ILE A 12 15.25 -5.76 -6.24
CA ILE A 12 14.06 -5.46 -7.04
C ILE A 12 12.96 -4.87 -6.15
N ILE A 13 12.73 -5.45 -4.97
CA ILE A 13 11.75 -4.96 -3.99
C ILE A 13 12.12 -3.55 -3.51
N GLU A 14 13.38 -3.30 -3.16
CA GLU A 14 13.85 -1.98 -2.70
C GLU A 14 13.69 -0.91 -3.79
N ARG A 15 14.07 -1.22 -5.06
CA ARG A 15 13.91 -0.28 -6.18
C ARG A 15 12.44 0.04 -6.46
N ASN A 16 11.57 -0.96 -6.37
CA ASN A 16 10.13 -0.77 -6.61
C ASN A 16 9.43 0.00 -5.49
N LYS A 17 9.94 -0.01 -4.25
CA LYS A 17 9.43 0.86 -3.16
C LYS A 17 9.67 2.35 -3.43
N THR A 18 10.70 2.70 -4.20
CA THR A 18 11.08 4.09 -4.49
C THR A 18 10.44 4.70 -5.73
N VAL A 19 9.74 3.91 -6.55
CA VAL A 19 9.05 4.49 -7.71
C VAL A 19 7.72 5.06 -7.26
N ASP A 20 7.71 6.37 -7.02
CA ASP A 20 6.50 7.11 -6.67
C ASP A 20 5.43 6.89 -7.75
N SER A 21 4.18 6.74 -7.30
CA SER A 21 3.02 6.58 -8.18
C SER A 21 2.89 7.70 -9.21
N ALA A 22 3.37 8.92 -8.88
CA ALA A 22 3.44 10.04 -9.81
C ALA A 22 4.45 9.79 -10.94
N ILE A 23 5.63 9.24 -10.63
CA ILE A 23 6.68 8.92 -11.59
C ILE A 23 6.22 7.81 -12.55
N MET A 24 5.53 6.79 -12.03
CA MET A 24 4.94 5.74 -12.87
C MET A 24 3.94 6.28 -13.88
N GLY A 25 3.12 7.27 -13.48
CA GLY A 25 2.17 7.94 -14.36
C GLY A 25 2.87 8.69 -15.51
N GLU A 26 3.95 9.41 -15.22
CA GLU A 26 4.72 10.12 -16.25
C GLU A 26 5.43 9.17 -17.22
N ILE A 27 6.03 8.08 -16.73
CA ILE A 27 6.68 7.08 -17.56
C ILE A 27 5.68 6.41 -18.52
N GLN A 28 4.48 6.07 -18.03
CA GLN A 28 3.43 5.52 -18.88
C GLN A 28 3.01 6.50 -19.98
N LYS A 29 2.85 7.78 -19.62
CA LYS A 29 2.47 8.82 -20.57
C LYS A 29 3.53 8.96 -21.69
N ILE A 30 4.81 9.05 -21.33
CA ILE A 30 5.91 9.15 -22.29
C ILE A 30 5.97 7.91 -23.19
N ALA A 31 5.78 6.71 -22.62
CA ALA A 31 5.80 5.48 -23.39
C ALA A 31 4.69 5.43 -24.44
N VAL A 32 3.46 5.82 -24.07
CA VAL A 32 2.32 5.92 -25.01
C VAL A 32 2.61 6.94 -26.11
N GLU A 33 3.12 8.12 -25.76
CA GLU A 33 3.46 9.17 -26.73
C GLU A 33 4.53 8.75 -27.74
N ASN A 34 5.43 7.83 -27.36
CA ASN A 34 6.51 7.34 -28.22
C ASN A 34 6.21 5.98 -28.87
N GLY A 35 4.99 5.44 -28.71
CA GLY A 35 4.63 4.13 -29.25
C GLY A 35 5.43 2.97 -28.65
N ILE A 36 5.96 3.15 -27.43
CA ILE A 36 6.71 2.13 -26.70
C ILE A 36 5.71 1.22 -26.00
N GLU A 37 5.71 -0.05 -26.38
CA GLU A 37 4.90 -1.07 -25.70
C GLU A 37 5.43 -1.26 -24.28
N THR A 38 4.62 -0.87 -23.29
CA THR A 38 4.95 -1.06 -21.87
C THR A 38 4.29 -2.31 -21.35
N LYS A 39 5.10 -3.28 -20.91
CA LYS A 39 4.62 -4.42 -20.16
C LYS A 39 4.56 -4.06 -18.68
N ILE A 40 3.35 -3.78 -18.19
CA ILE A 40 3.13 -3.60 -16.75
C ILE A 40 3.28 -4.97 -16.10
N ILE A 41 4.37 -5.19 -15.36
CA ILE A 41 4.51 -6.37 -14.52
C ILE A 41 3.76 -6.09 -13.22
N ILE A 42 2.51 -6.52 -13.18
CA ILE A 42 1.67 -6.40 -12.00
C ILE A 42 2.08 -7.51 -11.02
N ASN A 43 2.60 -7.13 -9.85
CA ASN A 43 2.80 -8.09 -8.78
C ASN A 43 1.43 -8.43 -8.18
N GLU A 44 0.89 -9.60 -8.52
CA GLU A 44 -0.43 -10.05 -8.07
C GLU A 44 -0.59 -10.02 -6.55
N LYS A 45 0.47 -10.35 -5.80
CA LYS A 45 0.48 -10.29 -4.34
C LYS A 45 0.40 -8.86 -3.82
N ALA A 46 1.03 -7.90 -4.51
CA ALA A 46 0.91 -6.49 -4.15
C ALA A 46 -0.51 -5.97 -4.43
N VAL A 47 -1.12 -6.37 -5.55
CA VAL A 47 -2.50 -5.99 -5.89
C VAL A 47 -3.50 -6.61 -4.93
N ALA A 48 -3.36 -7.89 -4.60
CA ALA A 48 -4.23 -8.55 -3.62
C ALA A 48 -4.16 -7.86 -2.25
N ASN A 49 -2.95 -7.53 -1.78
CA ASN A 49 -2.77 -6.78 -0.53
C ASN A 49 -3.39 -5.37 -0.58
N ALA A 50 -3.24 -4.67 -1.70
CA ALA A 50 -3.83 -3.34 -1.87
C ALA A 50 -5.36 -3.41 -1.87
N LEU A 51 -5.93 -4.42 -2.56
CA LEU A 51 -7.36 -4.65 -2.61
C LEU A 51 -7.94 -4.99 -1.24
N GLU A 52 -7.25 -5.85 -0.46
CA GLU A 52 -7.66 -6.17 0.91
C GLU A 52 -7.67 -4.93 1.81
N ARG A 53 -6.64 -4.08 1.70
CA ARG A 53 -6.54 -2.83 2.48
C ARG A 53 -7.57 -1.77 2.07
N ALA A 54 -8.06 -1.81 0.85
CA ALA A 54 -9.10 -0.91 0.35
C ALA A 54 -10.49 -1.24 0.91
N THR A 55 -10.73 -2.49 1.32
CA THR A 55 -11.95 -2.88 2.03
C THR A 55 -11.92 -2.28 3.45
N PRO A 56 -12.85 -1.37 3.80
CA PRO A 56 -12.88 -0.77 5.13
C PRO A 56 -13.03 -1.84 6.22
N LYS A 57 -12.23 -1.71 7.28
CA LYS A 57 -12.37 -2.53 8.50
C LYS A 57 -12.87 -1.65 9.64
N PRO A 58 -13.79 -2.13 10.48
CA PRO A 58 -14.36 -1.35 11.57
C PRO A 58 -13.26 -0.93 12.53
N ALA A 59 -13.29 0.34 12.93
CA ALA A 59 -12.43 0.84 13.98
C ALA A 59 -12.68 0.07 15.29
N ARG A 60 -11.61 -0.12 16.06
CA ARG A 60 -11.67 -0.68 17.41
C ARG A 60 -11.43 0.44 18.40
N GLU A 61 -12.43 0.73 19.22
CA GLU A 61 -12.35 1.68 20.33
C GLU A 61 -12.43 0.91 21.66
N ASP A 62 -11.29 0.74 22.34
CA ASP A 62 -11.21 0.20 23.70
C ASP A 62 -10.59 1.21 24.69
N GLY A 63 -10.94 2.49 24.51
CA GLY A 63 -10.41 3.64 25.27
C GLY A 63 -9.22 4.32 24.59
N TRP A 64 -8.67 3.69 23.55
CA TRP A 64 -7.61 4.21 22.68
C TRP A 64 -7.92 3.85 21.22
N LEU A 65 -7.42 4.66 20.28
CA LEU A 65 -7.63 4.46 18.85
C LEU A 65 -6.47 3.66 18.26
N TYR A 66 -6.74 2.43 17.81
CA TYR A 66 -5.76 1.57 17.16
C TYR A 66 -6.21 1.15 15.77
N CYS A 67 -5.26 0.98 14.85
CA CYS A 67 -5.53 0.35 13.58
C CYS A 67 -5.98 -1.11 13.80
N PRO A 68 -7.14 -1.55 13.27
CA PRO A 68 -7.64 -2.90 13.48
C PRO A 68 -6.82 -4.00 12.78
N VAL A 69 -5.82 -3.62 11.97
CA VAL A 69 -4.98 -4.55 11.20
C VAL A 69 -3.55 -4.61 11.74
N CYS A 70 -2.87 -3.47 11.87
CA CYS A 70 -1.49 -3.45 12.35
C CYS A 70 -1.35 -3.19 13.84
N GLY A 71 -2.44 -2.85 14.55
CA GLY A 71 -2.45 -2.60 15.98
C GLY A 71 -1.73 -1.32 16.42
N LYS A 72 -1.22 -0.52 15.47
CA LYS A 72 -0.57 0.75 15.79
C LYS A 72 -1.57 1.85 16.12
N ASP A 73 -1.13 2.74 16.98
CA ASP A 73 -1.88 3.90 17.44
C ASP A 73 -2.27 4.80 16.28
N ILE A 74 -3.50 5.29 16.31
CA ILE A 74 -4.01 6.29 15.39
C ILE A 74 -3.91 7.64 16.10
N CYS A 75 -2.86 8.39 15.79
CA CYS A 75 -2.56 9.67 16.45
C CYS A 75 -3.36 10.87 15.93
N VAL A 76 -4.29 10.66 15.00
CA VAL A 76 -5.10 11.70 14.35
C VAL A 76 -6.58 11.35 14.47
N ASP A 77 -7.45 12.36 14.48
CA ASP A 77 -8.88 12.12 14.66
C ASP A 77 -9.49 11.43 13.44
N LYS A 78 -10.05 10.24 13.67
CA LYS A 78 -10.79 9.38 12.73
C LYS A 78 -10.32 9.45 11.25
N PRO A 79 -9.05 9.12 10.92
CA PRO A 79 -8.57 9.17 9.55
C PRO A 79 -9.20 8.09 8.68
N ASN A 80 -9.37 8.38 7.39
CA ASN A 80 -9.89 7.40 6.43
C ASN A 80 -8.95 6.20 6.23
N TYR A 81 -7.65 6.37 6.46
CA TYR A 81 -6.61 5.35 6.26
C TYR A 81 -5.60 5.37 7.40
N CYS A 82 -5.10 4.20 7.77
CA CYS A 82 -3.96 4.06 8.68
C CYS A 82 -2.67 4.56 8.01
N SER A 83 -1.93 5.47 8.67
CA SER A 83 -0.64 6.01 8.20
C SER A 83 0.44 4.94 8.01
N ASP A 84 0.39 3.87 8.81
CA ASP A 84 1.45 2.87 8.85
C ASP A 84 1.26 1.72 7.87
N CYS A 85 0.02 1.26 7.70
CA CYS A 85 -0.28 0.11 6.84
C CYS A 85 -1.25 0.44 5.69
N GLY A 86 -1.79 1.65 5.60
CA GLY A 86 -2.71 2.04 4.53
C GLY A 86 -4.08 1.37 4.57
N GLN A 87 -4.42 0.64 5.65
CA GLN A 87 -5.75 0.05 5.82
C GLN A 87 -6.81 1.16 5.86
N ARG A 88 -7.86 1.02 5.04
CA ARG A 88 -9.03 1.89 5.11
C ARG A 88 -9.85 1.59 6.37
N ILE A 89 -10.24 2.62 7.10
CA ILE A 89 -10.90 2.48 8.40
C ILE A 89 -12.36 2.90 8.26
N ASP A 90 -13.25 2.08 8.81
CA ASP A 90 -14.67 2.38 8.92
C ASP A 90 -15.00 2.84 10.34
N TRP A 91 -15.44 4.09 10.46
CA TRP A 91 -15.81 4.72 11.72
C TRP A 91 -17.31 4.69 11.99
N SER A 92 -18.12 4.11 11.10
CA SER A 92 -19.59 4.11 11.22
C SER A 92 -20.10 3.37 12.45
N GLY A 93 -19.34 2.39 12.95
CA GLY A 93 -19.63 1.66 14.20
C GLY A 93 -18.91 2.20 15.44
N ALA A 94 -18.07 3.23 15.31
CA ALA A 94 -17.28 3.82 16.40
C ALA A 94 -18.08 4.86 17.21
N ASN A 95 -19.35 4.55 17.46
CA ASN A 95 -20.21 5.31 18.35
C ASN A 95 -20.44 4.45 19.60
N GLY A 96 -19.88 4.89 20.72
CA GLY A 96 -20.45 4.57 22.03
C GLY A 96 -21.83 5.19 22.21
#